data_AF-A0A7Y5LXC1-F1
#
_entry.id   AF-A0A7Y5LXC1-F1
#
_cell.length_a   1.000
_cell.length_b   1.000
_cell.length_c   1.000
_cell.angle_alpha   90.00
_cell.angle_beta   90.00
_cell.angle_gamma   90.00
#
_symmetry.space_group_name_H-M   'P 1'
#
loop_
_entity.id
_entity.type
_entity.pdbx_description
1 polymer ?
#
loop_
_entity_poly.entity_id
_entity_poly.type
_entity_poly.pdbx_seq_one_letter_code
_entity_poly.pdbx_strand_id
1 'polypeptide(L)' 'MSVSCRCFTDFPPRNFRTLRDADTFGSLVRFSTLFLPLDRDGMSFGCRRCGTTWTFTLGDHPAATWRAVKVAARA' A
#
# COMPACT_ATOMS: atom_id res chain seq x y z
N MET A 1 6.88 -21.38 -1.78
CA MET A 1 6.20 -20.75 -2.94
C MET A 1 5.68 -19.40 -2.51
N SER A 2 6.20 -18.31 -3.07
CA SER A 2 5.71 -16.95 -2.80
C SER A 2 4.30 -16.84 -3.36
N VAL A 3 3.28 -16.93 -2.51
CA VAL A 3 1.90 -16.68 -2.93
C VAL A 3 1.85 -15.21 -3.35
N SER A 4 1.87 -14.95 -4.66
CA SER A 4 1.69 -13.62 -5.22
C SER A 4 0.31 -13.13 -4.78
N CYS A 5 0.32 -12.28 -3.76
CA CYS A 5 -0.89 -11.82 -3.14
C CYS A 5 -1.65 -10.91 -4.11
N ARG A 6 -2.83 -11.37 -4.57
CA ARG A 6 -3.62 -10.68 -5.62
C ARG A 6 -3.96 -9.22 -5.29
N CYS A 7 -4.00 -8.85 -4.01
CA CYS A 7 -4.11 -7.45 -3.56
C CYS A 7 -3.10 -6.54 -4.29
N PHE A 8 -1.87 -7.03 -4.53
CA PHE A 8 -0.81 -6.28 -5.19
C PHE A 8 -0.78 -6.43 -6.72
N THR A 9 -1.70 -7.22 -7.27
CA THR A 9 -1.91 -7.35 -8.71
C THR A 9 -2.91 -6.29 -9.18
N ASP A 10 -4.03 -6.15 -8.47
CA ASP A 10 -5.05 -5.13 -8.76
C ASP A 10 -4.55 -3.72 -8.42
N PHE A 11 -3.74 -3.62 -7.37
CA PHE A 11 -3.04 -2.41 -7.00
C PHE A 11 -1.55 -2.76 -7.04
N PRO A 12 -0.76 -2.35 -8.03
CA PRO A 12 0.69 -2.56 -7.99
C PRO A 12 1.41 -1.42 -7.23
N PRO A 13 2.60 -1.68 -6.66
CA PRO A 13 3.47 -0.62 -6.15
C PRO A 13 3.74 0.43 -7.22
N ARG A 14 3.59 1.71 -6.87
CA ARG A 14 3.76 2.83 -7.80
C ARG A 14 4.43 4.01 -7.15
N ASN A 15 5.25 4.67 -7.96
CA ASN A 15 5.89 5.95 -7.68
C ASN A 15 5.02 7.06 -8.27
N PHE A 16 4.80 8.12 -7.51
CA PHE A 16 3.98 9.26 -7.90
C PHE A 16 4.84 10.52 -7.92
N ARG A 17 4.68 11.31 -8.99
CA ARG A 17 5.38 12.59 -9.15
C ARG A 17 4.75 13.70 -8.30
N THR A 18 3.46 13.59 -8.00
CA THR A 18 2.72 14.56 -7.18
C THR A 18 2.08 13.86 -5.98
N LEU A 19 1.93 14.59 -4.87
CA LEU A 19 1.22 14.10 -3.68
C LEU A 19 -0.26 13.86 -3.97
N ARG A 20 -0.87 14.68 -4.84
CA ARG A 20 -2.29 14.57 -5.21
C ARG A 20 -2.61 13.25 -5.92
N ASP A 21 -1.76 12.83 -6.85
CA ASP A 21 -1.94 11.55 -7.54
C ASP A 21 -1.78 10.38 -6.56
N ALA A 22 -0.83 10.51 -5.63
CA ALA A 22 -0.59 9.50 -4.62
C ALA A 22 -1.75 9.38 -3.61
N ASP A 23 -2.35 10.50 -3.21
CA ASP A 23 -3.54 10.55 -2.36
C ASP A 23 -4.77 9.96 -3.07
N THR A 24 -4.95 10.29 -4.35
CA THR A 24 -6.03 9.73 -5.19
C THR A 24 -5.90 8.20 -5.26
N PHE A 25 -4.69 7.69 -5.47
CA PHE A 25 -4.43 6.25 -5.44
C PHE A 25 -4.67 5.64 -4.05
N GLY A 26 -4.21 6.30 -2.98
CA GLY A 26 -4.44 5.87 -1.60
C GLY A 26 -5.93 5.77 -1.26
N SER A 27 -6.73 6.71 -1.75
CA SER A 27 -8.20 6.68 -1.62
C SER A 27 -8.81 5.45 -2.31
N LEU A 28 -8.34 5.08 -3.51
CA LEU A 28 -8.81 3.86 -4.19
C LEU A 28 -8.50 2.60 -3.38
N VAL A 29 -7.31 2.53 -2.78
CA VAL A 29 -6.91 1.42 -1.88
C VAL A 29 -7.78 1.41 -0.63
N ARG A 30 -8.07 2.57 -0.04
CA ARG A 30 -8.92 2.70 1.16
C ARG A 30 -10.36 2.24 0.93
N PHE A 31 -10.94 2.56 -0.23
CA PHE A 31 -12.30 2.14 -0.59
C PHE A 31 -12.38 0.71 -1.14
N SER A 32 -11.23 0.07 -1.35
CA SER A 32 -11.19 -1.35 -1.75
C SER A 32 -11.52 -2.26 -0.56
N THR A 33 -12.35 -3.27 -0.80
CA THR A 33 -12.69 -4.30 0.20
C THR A 33 -11.53 -5.25 0.51
N LEU A 34 -10.43 -5.18 -0.26
CA LEU A 34 -9.26 -6.04 -0.12
C LEU A 34 -8.33 -5.59 1.02
N PHE A 35 -8.47 -4.35 1.49
CA PHE A 35 -7.56 -3.74 2.43
C PHE A 35 -8.25 -3.37 3.76
N LEU A 36 -7.45 -3.22 4.80
CA LEU A 36 -7.83 -2.73 6.12
C LEU A 36 -6.88 -1.60 6.50
N PRO A 37 -7.36 -0.43 6.97
CA PRO A 37 -6.48 0.59 7.53
C PRO A 37 -5.78 0.03 8.79
N LEU A 38 -4.45 0.17 8.85
CA LEU A 38 -3.66 -0.25 10.01
C LEU A 38 -3.31 0.92 10.94
N ASP A 39 -3.34 2.14 10.41
CA ASP A 39 -3.11 3.38 11.14
C ASP A 39 -4.27 4.36 10.93
N ARG A 40 -4.35 5.33 11.85
CA ARG A 40 -5.37 6.39 11.82
C ARG A 40 -5.11 7.39 10.70
N ASP A 41 -3.84 7.56 10.32
CA ASP A 41 -3.39 8.50 9.31
C ASP A 41 -3.66 8.03 7.87
N GLY A 42 -4.06 6.76 7.68
CA GLY A 42 -4.39 6.19 6.37
C GLY A 42 -3.17 6.03 5.46
N MET A 43 -1.97 5.96 6.06
CA MET A 43 -0.70 5.79 5.36
C MET A 43 -0.27 4.33 5.29
N SER A 44 -0.89 3.43 6.05
CA SER A 44 -0.69 1.99 5.89
C SER A 44 -2.00 1.18 5.87
N PHE A 45 -2.02 0.21 4.97
CA PHE A 45 -3.13 -0.70 4.76
C PHE A 45 -2.67 -2.15 4.79
N GLY A 46 -3.35 -3.02 5.53
CA GLY A 46 -3.09 -4.46 5.53
C GLY A 46 -3.95 -5.14 4.46
N CYS A 47 -3.35 -5.94 3.58
CA CYS A 47 -4.14 -6.78 2.69
C CYS A 47 -4.81 -7.90 3.50
N ARG A 48 -6.13 -8.01 3.40
CA ARG A 48 -6.94 -9.02 4.10
C ARG A 48 -6.61 -10.46 3.71
N ARG A 49 -6.07 -10.68 2.51
CA ARG A 49 -5.81 -12.03 1.98
C ARG A 49 -4.47 -12.63 2.41
N CYS A 50 -3.42 -11.81 2.51
CA CYS A 50 -2.06 -12.29 2.75
C CYS A 50 -1.36 -11.60 3.93
N GLY A 51 -2.02 -10.65 4.59
CA GLY A 51 -1.45 -9.91 5.73
C GLY A 51 -0.28 -8.99 5.37
N THR A 52 0.10 -8.89 4.09
CA THR A 52 1.17 -7.97 3.69
C THR A 52 0.69 -6.54 3.85
N THR A 53 1.56 -5.72 4.45
CA THR A 53 1.28 -4.32 4.67
C THR A 53 1.63 -3.53 3.42
N TRP A 54 0.78 -2.58 3.12
CA TRP A 54 0.95 -1.61 2.08
C TRP A 54 1.22 -0.27 2.77
N THR A 55 2.35 0.36 2.50
CA THR A 55 2.71 1.65 3.10
C THR A 55 2.90 2.74 2.06
N PHE A 56 2.54 3.95 2.47
CA PHE A 56 2.90 5.20 1.84
C PHE A 56 4.28 5.66 2.33
N THR A 57 5.07 6.24 1.44
CA THR A 57 6.35 6.86 1.79
C THR A 57 6.49 8.16 1.00
N LEU A 58 6.69 9.26 1.72
CA LEU A 58 7.05 10.55 1.14
C LEU A 58 8.54 10.56 0.79
N GLY A 59 8.90 11.17 -0.33
CA GLY A 59 10.28 11.36 -0.75
C GLY A 59 10.47 12.64 -1.55
N ASP A 60 11.71 12.96 -1.90
CA ASP A 60 12.00 14.13 -2.76
C ASP A 60 11.79 13.79 -4.24
N HIS A 61 12.31 12.64 -4.71
CA HIS A 61 12.10 12.11 -6.06
C HIS A 61 12.10 10.57 -6.05
N PRO A 62 10.97 9.89 -6.30
CA PRO A 62 9.61 10.42 -6.50
C PRO A 62 9.06 11.10 -5.25
N ALA A 63 8.13 12.05 -5.43
CA ALA A 63 7.50 12.80 -4.34
C ALA A 63 6.77 11.88 -3.33
N ALA A 64 6.20 10.80 -3.84
CA ALA A 64 5.51 9.81 -3.03
C ALA A 64 5.59 8.42 -3.64
N THR A 65 5.59 7.40 -2.79
CA THR A 65 5.62 5.98 -3.19
C THR A 65 4.62 5.18 -2.37
N TRP A 66 3.83 4.36 -3.06
CA TRP A 66 2.97 3.34 -2.45
C TRP A 66 3.58 1.98 -2.73
N ARG A 67 3.92 1.20 -1.69
CA ARG A 67 4.55 -0.12 -1.87
C ARG A 67 4.14 -1.15 -0.82
N ALA A 68 4.24 -2.41 -1.22
CA ALA A 68 4.14 -3.54 -0.33
C ALA A 68 5.40 -3.66 0.53
N VAL A 69 5.25 -3.68 1.84
CA VAL A 69 6.26 -4.11 2.80
C VAL A 69 5.79 -5.43 3.39
N LYS A 70 6.56 -6.48 3.14
CA LYS A 70 6.45 -7.71 3.91
C LYS A 70 6.91 -7.36 5.32
N VAL A 71 5.97 -7.18 6.23
CA VAL A 71 6.28 -7.23 7.66
C VAL A 71 6.77 -8.65 7.89
N ALA A 72 8.07 -8.83 8.11
CA ALA A 72 8.58 -10.10 8.59
C ALA A 72 7.79 -10.41 9.85
N ALA A 73 7.01 -11.49 9.85
CA ALA A 73 6.39 -11.99 11.06
C ALA A 73 7.51 -12.10 12.09
N ARG A 74 7.45 -11.30 13.16
CA ARG A 74 8.35 -11.49 14.30
C ARG A 74 8.07 -12.91 14.79
N ALA A 75 9.10 -13.76 14.68
CA ALA A 75 9.15 -15.09 15.25
C ALA A 75 9.07 -15.02 16.78
#